data_AF-A0A6C2TZX4-F1
#
_entry.id   AF-A0A6C2TZX4-F1
#
_cell.length_a   1.000
_cell.length_b   1.000
_cell.length_c   1.000
_cell.angle_alpha   90.00
_cell.angle_beta   90.00
_cell.angle_gamma   90.00
#
_symmetry.space_group_name_H-M   'P 1'
#
loop_
_entity.id
_entity.type
_entity.pdbx_description
1 polymer ?
#
loop_
_entity_poly.entity_id
_entity_poly.type
_entity_poly.pdbx_seq_one_letter_code
_entity_poly.pdbx_strand_id
1 'polypeptide(L)'
;MNVNLVYSYELTNLDLDGEGDSADTMSWDVVFSAFETSTVASEQVTPGTQVMAAYDGTEFNVGAGSTTWAANESIQFSVDNIVLSDANYEATFDGFTKLWLTAGTYYLGTGADTTEFTTAQETYTFSSAQDVLVLTAQASERNRNLSGTFTVIPEPATLGLVVAFGGGIIFVRRRLSM
;
A
#
# COMPACT_ATOMS: atom_id res chain seq x y z
N MET A 1 25.63 0.19 3.32
CA MET A 1 24.95 -0.12 2.04
C MET A 1 23.49 -0.25 2.40
N ASN A 2 22.65 0.62 1.86
CA ASN A 2 21.22 0.61 2.16
C ASN A 2 20.58 -0.45 1.26
N VAL A 3 19.98 -1.48 1.86
CA VAL A 3 19.39 -2.60 1.13
C VAL A 3 17.92 -2.68 1.52
N ASN A 4 17.06 -2.24 0.62
CA ASN A 4 15.63 -2.50 0.69
C ASN A 4 15.39 -3.94 0.27
N LEU A 5 14.41 -4.57 0.90
CA LEU A 5 13.87 -5.84 0.43
C LEU A 5 12.67 -5.53 -0.47
N VAL A 6 12.68 -6.05 -1.69
CA VAL A 6 11.60 -5.82 -2.67
C VAL A 6 10.95 -7.16 -2.98
N TYR A 7 9.63 -7.21 -2.81
CA TYR A 7 8.80 -8.35 -3.20
C TYR A 7 7.96 -7.97 -4.40
N SER A 8 8.21 -8.60 -5.53
CA SER A 8 7.40 -8.43 -6.74
C SER A 8 6.29 -9.47 -6.77
N TYR A 9 5.08 -9.02 -7.07
CA TYR A 9 3.89 -9.84 -7.20
C TYR A 9 3.29 -9.67 -8.58
N GLU A 10 2.66 -10.73 -9.07
CA GLU A 10 1.94 -10.74 -10.33
C GLU A 10 0.67 -11.59 -10.16
N LEU A 11 -0.45 -11.05 -10.63
CA LEU A 11 -1.71 -11.76 -10.81
C LEU A 11 -1.97 -11.82 -12.31
N THR A 12 -2.27 -12.99 -12.84
CA THR A 12 -2.52 -13.20 -14.28
C THR A 12 -3.83 -13.92 -14.49
N ASN A 13 -4.45 -13.73 -15.64
CA ASN A 13 -5.66 -14.42 -16.08
C ASN A 13 -6.86 -14.20 -15.14
N LEU A 14 -7.02 -12.96 -14.68
CA LEU A 14 -8.18 -12.52 -13.92
C LEU A 14 -9.01 -11.55 -14.77
N ASP A 15 -10.28 -11.43 -14.42
CA ASP A 15 -11.17 -10.36 -14.89
C ASP A 15 -11.13 -9.29 -13.80
N LEU A 16 -10.19 -8.34 -13.93
CA LEU A 16 -9.90 -7.30 -12.94
C LEU A 16 -10.70 -6.02 -13.22
N ASP A 17 -11.09 -5.83 -14.48
CA ASP A 17 -11.83 -4.67 -14.96
C ASP A 17 -13.36 -4.88 -14.96
N GLY A 18 -13.82 -6.14 -14.89
CA GLY A 18 -15.22 -6.51 -14.93
C GLY A 18 -15.79 -6.59 -16.35
N GLU A 19 -14.96 -6.47 -17.40
CA GLU A 19 -15.35 -6.54 -18.80
C GLU A 19 -14.90 -7.85 -19.47
N GLY A 20 -15.29 -8.97 -18.88
CA GLY A 20 -15.70 -10.15 -19.65
C GLY A 20 -14.68 -10.69 -20.65
N ASP A 21 -13.43 -10.85 -20.22
CA ASP A 21 -12.53 -11.94 -20.60
C ASP A 21 -11.43 -12.02 -19.52
N SER A 22 -11.09 -13.22 -19.03
CA SER A 22 -10.12 -13.40 -17.93
C SER A 22 -8.67 -13.27 -18.40
N ALA A 23 -8.30 -12.13 -19.00
CA ALA A 23 -7.01 -11.93 -19.65
C ALA A 23 -6.11 -10.89 -18.95
N ASP A 24 -6.59 -10.26 -17.88
CA ASP A 24 -5.84 -9.17 -17.23
C ASP A 24 -4.65 -9.71 -16.46
N THR A 25 -3.57 -8.94 -16.49
CA THR A 25 -2.39 -9.13 -15.66
C THR A 25 -2.09 -7.86 -14.88
N MET A 26 -1.91 -8.00 -13.57
CA MET A 26 -1.53 -6.91 -12.69
C MET A 26 -0.25 -7.28 -11.94
N SER A 27 0.74 -6.40 -11.96
CA SER A 27 1.98 -6.55 -11.18
C SER A 27 2.23 -5.34 -10.28
N TRP A 28 2.87 -5.58 -9.14
CA TRP A 28 3.30 -4.51 -8.23
C TRP A 28 4.49 -4.97 -7.38
N ASP A 29 5.21 -4.00 -6.83
CA ASP A 29 6.31 -4.24 -5.91
C ASP A 29 5.93 -3.77 -4.51
N VAL A 30 6.15 -4.60 -3.49
CA VAL A 30 6.16 -4.17 -2.09
C VAL A 30 7.60 -3.90 -1.69
N VAL A 31 7.89 -2.64 -1.35
CA VAL A 31 9.22 -2.21 -0.91
C VAL A 31 9.23 -2.14 0.60
N PHE A 32 10.17 -2.87 1.20
CA PHE A 32 10.37 -2.94 2.64
C PHE A 32 11.75 -2.35 3.00
N SER A 33 11.73 -1.33 3.86
CA SER A 33 12.92 -0.70 4.43
C SER A 33 12.93 -0.86 5.94
N ALA A 34 14.13 -1.00 6.52
CA ALA A 34 14.34 -1.16 7.95
C ALA A 34 15.33 -0.12 8.46
N PHE A 35 15.11 0.37 9.69
CA PHE A 35 15.91 1.42 10.32
C PHE A 35 16.19 1.03 11.78
N GLU A 36 17.46 1.11 12.18
CA GLU A 36 17.87 0.97 13.57
C GLU A 36 18.07 2.35 14.21
N THR A 37 17.98 2.41 15.54
CA THR A 37 18.28 3.62 16.33
C THR A 37 17.40 4.83 15.97
N SER A 38 16.15 4.59 15.57
CA SER A 38 15.19 5.69 15.40
C SER A 38 15.02 6.44 16.72
N THR A 39 14.65 7.71 16.65
CA THR A 39 14.43 8.50 17.86
C THR A 39 12.96 8.80 18.01
N VAL A 40 12.43 8.56 19.20
CA VAL A 40 11.10 9.01 19.61
C VAL A 40 11.28 10.12 20.64
N ALA A 41 10.95 11.35 20.27
CA ALA A 41 11.05 12.51 21.16
C ALA A 41 9.81 13.36 21.01
N SER A 42 9.13 13.66 22.12
CA SER A 42 7.91 14.49 22.12
C SER A 42 6.85 14.01 21.12
N GLU A 43 6.60 12.70 21.06
CA GLU A 43 5.66 12.08 20.11
C GLU A 43 6.05 12.31 18.64
N GLN A 44 7.35 12.50 18.36
CA GLN A 44 7.89 12.58 17.01
C GLN A 44 8.84 11.43 16.76
N VAL A 45 8.62 10.70 15.66
CA VAL A 45 9.51 9.63 15.20
C VAL A 45 10.43 10.17 14.11
N THR A 46 11.73 10.07 14.32
CA THR A 46 12.72 10.26 13.24
C THR A 46 13.35 8.90 12.94
N PRO A 47 13.15 8.35 11.71
CA PRO A 47 13.82 7.13 11.31
C PRO A 47 15.33 7.25 11.45
N GLY A 48 15.94 6.22 12.04
CA GLY A 48 17.38 6.21 12.30
C GLY A 48 18.20 5.79 11.08
N THR A 49 19.26 5.03 11.35
CA THR A 49 20.15 4.54 10.29
C THR A 49 19.47 3.41 9.54
N GLN A 50 19.36 3.53 8.23
CA GLN A 50 18.81 2.45 7.41
C GLN A 50 19.74 1.22 7.46
N VAL A 51 19.15 0.06 7.71
CA VAL A 51 19.85 -1.23 7.77
C VAL A 51 19.22 -2.20 6.78
N MET A 52 19.77 -3.41 6.70
CA MET A 52 19.21 -4.46 5.85
C MET A 52 17.85 -4.90 6.41
N ALA A 53 16.84 -4.80 5.57
CA ALA A 53 15.53 -5.39 5.83
C ALA A 53 15.59 -6.91 5.61
N ALA A 54 14.97 -7.70 6.50
CA ALA A 54 15.01 -9.16 6.44
C ALA A 54 13.61 -9.77 6.63
N TYR A 55 13.41 -10.96 6.05
CA TYR A 55 12.22 -11.78 6.29
C TYR A 55 12.66 -13.22 6.48
N ASP A 56 12.19 -13.85 7.56
CA ASP A 56 12.63 -15.20 7.93
C ASP A 56 11.69 -16.32 7.42
N GLY A 57 10.68 -15.95 6.62
CA GLY A 57 9.60 -16.84 6.19
C GLY A 57 8.31 -16.65 6.96
N THR A 58 8.36 -16.02 8.14
CA THR A 58 7.19 -15.74 8.96
C THR A 58 7.06 -14.27 9.35
N GLU A 59 8.16 -13.58 9.62
CA GLU A 59 8.15 -12.26 10.25
C GLU A 59 9.09 -11.30 9.50
N PHE A 60 8.67 -10.03 9.40
CA PHE A 60 9.51 -8.94 8.88
C PHE A 60 10.44 -8.46 9.99
N ASN A 61 11.72 -8.28 9.70
CA ASN A 61 12.76 -8.02 10.69
C ASN A 61 13.71 -6.90 10.26
N VAL A 62 14.30 -6.26 11.27
CA VAL A 62 15.32 -5.23 11.15
C VAL A 62 16.67 -5.89 11.40
N GLY A 63 17.56 -5.84 10.40
CA GLY A 63 18.85 -6.52 10.45
C GLY A 63 18.76 -8.04 10.16
N ALA A 64 19.91 -8.63 9.82
CA ALA A 64 20.01 -10.07 9.55
C ALA A 64 19.91 -10.88 10.86
N GLY A 65 19.02 -11.88 10.91
CA GLY A 65 19.02 -12.88 11.97
C GLY A 65 18.36 -12.46 13.29
N SER A 66 17.74 -11.28 13.34
CA SER A 66 16.78 -10.96 14.40
C SER A 66 15.43 -11.62 14.12
N THR A 67 14.72 -12.01 15.17
CA THR A 67 13.33 -12.52 15.12
C THR A 67 12.35 -11.55 15.79
N THR A 68 12.83 -10.40 16.25
CA THR A 68 12.03 -9.38 16.95
C THR A 68 12.63 -8.00 16.69
N TRP A 69 11.80 -6.99 16.55
CA TRP A 69 12.25 -5.61 16.52
C TRP A 69 12.66 -5.18 17.93
N ALA A 70 13.84 -4.60 18.08
CA ALA A 70 14.24 -3.94 19.30
C ALA A 70 13.50 -2.61 19.48
N ALA A 71 13.56 -2.08 20.70
CA ALA A 71 13.05 -0.76 20.99
C ALA A 71 13.70 0.29 20.07
N ASN A 72 12.88 1.16 19.51
CA ASN A 72 13.25 2.21 18.56
C ASN A 72 13.79 1.72 17.22
N GLU A 73 13.52 0.48 16.85
CA GLU A 73 13.65 0.07 15.47
C GLU A 73 12.39 0.46 14.69
N SER A 74 12.58 0.91 13.46
CA SER A 74 11.50 1.27 12.56
C SER A 74 11.55 0.45 11.29
N ILE A 75 10.39 0.28 10.72
CA ILE A 75 10.23 -0.30 9.39
C ILE A 75 9.35 0.61 8.55
N GLN A 76 9.52 0.52 7.24
CA GLN A 76 8.69 1.21 6.28
C GLN A 76 8.27 0.24 5.18
N PHE A 77 6.99 0.27 4.84
CA PHE A 77 6.43 -0.38 3.67
C PHE A 77 5.85 0.65 2.70
N SER A 78 6.08 0.43 1.42
CA SER A 78 5.37 1.09 0.32
C SER A 78 5.00 0.08 -0.75
N VAL A 79 4.04 0.43 -1.60
CA VAL A 79 3.74 -0.28 -2.83
C VAL A 79 4.12 0.61 -4.00
N ASP A 80 4.95 0.10 -4.88
CA ASP A 80 5.50 0.81 -6.03
C ASP A 80 5.32 -0.02 -7.31
N ASN A 81 5.63 0.57 -8.47
CA ASN A 81 5.65 -0.10 -9.77
C ASN A 81 4.37 -0.87 -10.12
N ILE A 82 3.21 -0.28 -9.81
CA ILE A 82 1.91 -0.87 -10.13
C ILE A 82 1.70 -0.77 -11.64
N VAL A 83 1.45 -1.92 -12.28
CA VAL A 83 1.21 -2.02 -13.72
C VAL A 83 0.01 -2.94 -13.94
N LEU A 84 -0.97 -2.48 -14.71
CA LEU A 84 -2.08 -3.28 -15.21
C LEU A 84 -1.92 -3.46 -16.73
N SER A 85 -2.08 -4.67 -17.24
CA SER A 85 -1.96 -5.01 -18.65
C SER A 85 -3.27 -4.79 -19.41
N ASP A 86 -3.95 -3.67 -19.17
CA ASP A 86 -5.13 -3.24 -19.90
C ASP A 86 -4.94 -1.77 -20.31
N ALA A 87 -5.16 -1.47 -21.58
CA ALA A 87 -5.01 -0.12 -22.12
C ALA A 87 -6.21 0.80 -21.81
N ASN A 88 -7.28 0.27 -21.24
CA ASN A 88 -8.50 1.01 -20.92
C ASN A 88 -8.68 1.23 -19.42
N TYR A 89 -7.82 0.65 -18.57
CA TYR A 89 -7.95 0.70 -17.12
C TYR A 89 -6.61 1.03 -16.46
N GLU A 90 -6.70 1.70 -15.31
CA GLU A 90 -5.58 1.97 -14.42
C GLU A 90 -5.82 1.29 -13.07
N ALA A 91 -4.76 0.74 -12.48
CA ALA A 91 -4.78 0.21 -11.12
C ALA A 91 -4.04 1.14 -10.17
N THR A 92 -4.68 1.48 -9.04
CA THR A 92 -4.08 2.28 -7.97
C THR A 92 -4.05 1.50 -6.68
N PHE A 93 -2.98 1.66 -5.89
CA PHE A 93 -2.94 1.16 -4.52
C PHE A 93 -3.66 2.16 -3.62
N ASP A 94 -4.65 1.69 -2.87
CA ASP A 94 -5.48 2.54 -2.00
C ASP A 94 -4.94 2.62 -0.58
N GLY A 95 -3.78 2.00 -0.32
CA GLY A 95 -3.10 2.01 0.96
C GLY A 95 -3.25 0.72 1.77
N PHE A 96 -2.39 0.61 2.78
CA PHE A 96 -2.47 -0.42 3.82
C PHE A 96 -3.64 -0.13 4.76
N THR A 97 -4.44 -1.15 5.07
CA THR A 97 -5.66 -1.04 5.90
C THR A 97 -5.54 -1.80 7.20
N LYS A 98 -4.72 -2.87 7.24
CA LYS A 98 -4.51 -3.70 8.43
C LYS A 98 -3.09 -4.21 8.54
N LEU A 99 -2.78 -4.59 9.76
CA LEU A 99 -1.44 -4.83 10.27
C LEU A 99 -1.54 -5.91 11.34
N TRP A 100 -0.71 -6.96 11.25
CA TRP A 100 -0.61 -7.97 12.29
C TRP A 100 0.69 -7.84 13.05
N LEU A 101 0.56 -7.60 14.36
CA LEU A 101 1.64 -7.26 15.28
C LEU A 101 1.56 -8.12 16.53
N THR A 102 2.65 -8.23 17.29
CA THR A 102 2.55 -8.68 18.68
C THR A 102 1.91 -7.62 19.57
N ALA A 103 1.39 -8.06 20.71
CA ALA A 103 0.88 -7.15 21.73
C ALA A 103 2.02 -6.25 22.24
N GLY A 104 1.83 -4.94 22.13
CA GLY A 104 2.90 -3.97 22.30
C GLY A 104 2.48 -2.54 22.00
N THR A 105 3.43 -1.62 22.16
CA THR A 105 3.28 -0.19 21.87
C THR A 105 4.11 0.19 20.65
N TYR A 106 3.49 0.93 19.74
CA TYR A 106 4.07 1.31 18.45
C TYR A 106 3.75 2.76 18.15
N TYR A 107 4.61 3.39 17.36
CA TYR A 107 4.32 4.66 16.70
C TYR A 107 4.09 4.41 15.22
N LEU A 108 2.96 4.92 14.73
CA LEU A 108 2.62 4.98 13.31
C LEU A 108 3.02 6.35 12.75
N GLY A 109 3.77 6.36 11.65
CA GLY A 109 4.18 7.58 10.94
C GLY A 109 5.58 8.07 11.28
N THR A 110 5.91 9.28 10.81
CA THR A 110 7.19 9.96 11.05
C THR A 110 6.98 11.46 11.29
N GLY A 111 8.00 12.14 11.81
CA GLY A 111 7.96 13.58 12.03
C GLY A 111 6.95 13.96 13.11
N ALA A 112 6.21 15.04 12.90
CA ALA A 112 5.18 15.51 13.83
C ALA A 112 3.84 14.77 13.70
N ASP A 113 3.62 14.09 12.57
CA ASP A 113 2.37 13.39 12.26
C ASP A 113 2.47 11.92 12.70
N THR A 114 2.86 11.67 13.96
CA THR A 114 2.88 10.31 14.49
C THR A 114 1.75 10.04 15.45
N THR A 115 1.25 8.81 15.43
CA THR A 115 0.22 8.33 16.34
C THR A 115 0.78 7.16 17.13
N GLU A 116 0.84 7.30 18.45
CA GLU A 116 1.10 6.18 19.33
C GLU A 116 -0.16 5.30 19.42
N PHE A 117 0.02 3.99 19.31
CA PHE A 117 -1.03 3.04 19.63
C PHE A 117 -0.47 1.85 20.38
N THR A 118 -1.30 1.29 21.25
CA THR A 118 -1.01 0.04 21.93
C THR A 118 -2.02 -1.00 21.47
N THR A 119 -1.55 -2.17 21.06
CA THR A 119 -2.43 -3.28 20.71
C THR A 119 -2.30 -4.41 21.73
N ALA A 120 -3.43 -4.93 22.19
CA ALA A 120 -3.50 -6.15 22.99
C ALA A 120 -3.83 -7.39 22.13
N GLN A 121 -4.15 -7.18 20.86
CA GLN A 121 -4.53 -8.21 19.89
C GLN A 121 -3.50 -8.27 18.77
N GLU A 122 -3.43 -9.41 18.09
CA GLU A 122 -2.49 -9.59 16.98
C GLU A 122 -2.86 -8.81 15.70
N THR A 123 -3.80 -7.87 15.77
CA THR A 123 -4.28 -7.12 14.61
C THR A 123 -4.60 -5.68 14.97
N TYR A 124 -4.10 -4.75 14.17
CA TYR A 124 -4.44 -3.34 14.19
C TYR A 124 -5.07 -2.95 12.85
N THR A 125 -6.19 -2.22 12.90
CA THR A 125 -6.86 -1.66 11.72
C THR A 125 -6.66 -0.16 11.73
N PHE A 126 -6.13 0.39 10.64
CA PHE A 126 -5.89 1.82 10.55
C PHE A 126 -7.21 2.59 10.44
N SER A 127 -7.27 3.78 11.02
CA SER A 127 -8.43 4.69 10.91
C SER A 127 -8.58 5.25 9.49
N SER A 128 -7.48 5.33 8.75
CA SER A 128 -7.42 5.66 7.32
C SER A 128 -6.39 4.76 6.66
N ALA A 129 -6.55 4.48 5.37
CA ALA A 129 -5.54 3.74 4.62
C ALA A 129 -4.21 4.51 4.56
N GLN A 130 -3.11 3.79 4.50
CA GLN A 130 -1.74 4.33 4.53
C GLN A 130 -1.01 3.98 3.23
N ASP A 131 -0.65 4.97 2.41
CA ASP A 131 0.11 4.69 1.16
C ASP A 131 1.56 4.28 1.47
N VAL A 132 2.16 4.96 2.45
CA VAL A 132 3.44 4.60 3.06
C VAL A 132 3.22 4.33 4.53
N LEU A 133 3.50 3.10 4.96
CA LEU A 133 3.35 2.67 6.34
C LEU A 133 4.72 2.71 7.02
N VAL A 134 4.91 3.61 7.98
CA VAL A 134 6.08 3.61 8.87
C VAL A 134 5.66 3.20 10.27
N LEU A 135 6.31 2.18 10.82
CA LEU A 135 6.07 1.71 12.19
C LEU A 135 7.36 1.75 12.98
N THR A 136 7.29 2.19 14.23
CA THR A 136 8.42 2.17 15.18
C THR A 136 8.01 1.45 16.45
N ALA A 137 8.74 0.41 16.83
CA ALA A 137 8.47 -0.33 18.05
C ALA A 137 9.02 0.39 19.29
N GLN A 138 8.31 0.29 20.43
CA GLN A 138 8.81 0.76 21.73
C GLN A 138 9.50 -0.33 22.55
N ALA A 139 9.34 -1.60 22.18
CA ALA A 139 9.87 -2.74 22.90
C ALA A 139 10.25 -3.87 21.93
N SER A 140 10.42 -5.08 22.46
CA SER A 140 10.72 -6.29 21.70
C SER A 140 9.47 -6.80 20.99
N GLU A 141 9.24 -6.39 19.75
CA GLU A 141 7.99 -6.60 19.02
C GLU A 141 8.16 -7.38 17.72
N ARG A 142 7.06 -7.80 17.09
CA ARG A 142 7.08 -8.54 15.81
C ARG A 142 5.96 -8.08 14.88
N ASN A 143 6.24 -8.11 13.59
CA ASN A 143 5.25 -7.89 12.54
C ASN A 143 5.23 -9.07 11.57
N ARG A 144 4.04 -9.59 11.33
CA ARG A 144 3.85 -10.81 10.55
C ARG A 144 3.18 -10.56 9.20
N ASN A 145 2.14 -9.73 9.19
CA ASN A 145 1.28 -9.58 8.02
C ASN A 145 0.87 -8.13 7.82
N LEU A 146 0.60 -7.82 6.56
CA LEU A 146 0.02 -6.56 6.12
C LEU A 146 -1.15 -6.85 5.19
N SER A 147 -2.17 -5.98 5.25
CA SER A 147 -3.26 -5.95 4.30
C SER A 147 -3.29 -4.58 3.65
N GLY A 148 -3.44 -4.56 2.34
CA GLY A 148 -3.75 -3.36 1.56
C GLY A 148 -4.80 -3.67 0.51
N THR A 149 -5.25 -2.64 -0.18
CA THR A 149 -6.27 -2.78 -1.24
C THR A 149 -5.83 -2.05 -2.49
N PHE A 150 -6.33 -2.51 -3.63
CA PHE A 150 -6.17 -1.87 -4.91
C PHE A 150 -7.54 -1.57 -5.50
N THR A 151 -7.62 -0.50 -6.27
CA THR A 151 -8.77 -0.16 -7.08
C THR A 151 -8.36 -0.15 -8.54
N VAL A 152 -9.21 -0.72 -9.40
CA VAL A 152 -9.09 -0.68 -10.86
C VAL A 152 -10.19 0.24 -11.39
N ILE A 153 -9.82 1.27 -12.14
CA ILE A 153 -10.75 2.25 -12.70
C ILE A 153 -10.55 2.40 -14.22
N PRO A 154 -11.61 2.67 -15.00
CA PRO A 154 -11.46 3.00 -16.41
C PRO A 154 -10.61 4.26 -16.60
N GLU A 155 -9.77 4.26 -17.64
CA GLU A 155 -9.03 5.44 -18.04
C GLU A 155 -9.98 6.59 -18.43
N PRO A 156 -9.67 7.85 -18.06
CA PRO A 156 -10.56 8.99 -18.29
C PRO A 156 -10.98 9.21 -19.76
N ALA A 157 -10.17 8.76 -20.72
CA ALA A 157 -10.47 8.87 -22.15
C ALA A 157 -11.73 8.07 -22.54
N THR A 158 -11.97 6.95 -21.88
CA THR A 158 -13.09 6.04 -22.13
C THR A 158 -14.40 6.62 -21.58
N LEU A 159 -14.36 7.23 -20.38
CA LEU A 159 -15.52 7.92 -19.79
C LEU A 159 -15.94 9.17 -20.59
N GLY A 160 -14.96 9.93 -21.10
CA GLY A 160 -15.21 11.07 -21.98
C GLY A 160 -15.88 10.67 -23.30
N LEU A 161 -15.51 9.51 -23.87
CA LEU A 161 -16.10 8.97 -25.09
C LEU A 161 -17.56 8.53 -24.87
N VAL A 162 -17.87 7.84 -23.77
CA VAL A 162 -19.24 7.41 -23.45
C VAL A 162 -20.18 8.60 -23.25
N VAL A 163 -19.73 9.67 -22.60
CA VAL A 163 -20.53 10.90 -22.47
C VAL A 163 -20.66 11.63 -23.81
N ALA A 164 -19.60 11.67 -24.62
CA ALA A 164 -19.60 12.34 -25.93
C ALA A 164 -20.49 11.65 -26.98
N PHE A 165 -20.61 10.31 -26.96
CA PHE A 165 -21.45 9.55 -27.88
C PHE A 165 -22.82 9.17 -27.31
N GLY A 166 -22.98 9.06 -25.98
CA GLY A 166 -24.25 8.79 -25.31
C GLY A 166 -25.15 10.02 -25.13
N GLY A 167 -24.57 11.22 -25.06
CA GLY A 167 -25.31 12.49 -25.00
C GLY A 167 -25.60 13.14 -26.37
N GLY A 168 -25.12 12.53 -27.46
CA GLY A 168 -25.05 13.12 -28.80
C GLY A 168 -26.20 12.80 -29.76
N ILE A 169 -27.35 12.31 -29.29
CA ILE A 169 -28.56 12.18 -30.12
C ILE A 169 -29.60 13.19 -29.63
N ILE A 170 -29.71 14.33 -30.33
CA ILE A 170 -30.94 15.04 -30.73
C ILE A 170 -30.51 16.38 -31.33
N PHE A 171 -30.63 16.51 -32.66
CA PHE A 171 -31.34 17.62 -33.33
C PHE A 171 -31.48 17.28 -34.82
N VAL A 172 -32.27 16.25 -35.14
CA VAL A 172 -32.86 16.18 -36.48
C VAL A 172 -33.97 17.23 -36.53
N ARG A 173 -33.63 18.46 -36.93
CA ARG A 173 -34.63 19.48 -37.33
C ARG A 173 -35.30 19.01 -38.63
N ARG A 174 -36.40 18.26 -38.52
CA ARG A 174 -37.29 18.00 -39.64
C ARG A 174 -38.06 19.29 -39.95
N ARG A 175 -37.69 19.99 -41.02
CA ARG A 175 -38.54 21.03 -41.62
C ARG A 175 -39.79 20.34 -42.17
N LEU A 176 -40.94 20.58 -41.57
CA LEU A 176 -42.23 20.34 -42.21
C LEU A 176 -42.61 21.62 -42.96
N SER A 177 -42.52 21.56 -44.29
CA SER A 177 -43.14 22.52 -45.19
C SER A 177 -44.45 21.91 -45.69
N MET A 178 -45.56 22.57 -45.40
CA MET A 178 -46.76 22.72 -46.25
C MET A 178 -47.58 23.88 -45.71
#